data_AF-A0A815WZ07-F1
#
_entry.id   AF-A0A815WZ07-F1
#
_cell.length_a   1.000
_cell.length_b   1.000
_cell.length_c   1.000
_cell.angle_alpha   90.00
_cell.angle_beta   90.00
_cell.angle_gamma   90.00
#
_symmetry.space_group_name_H-M   'P 1'
#
loop_
_entity.id
_entity.type
_entity.pdbx_description
1 polymer ?
#
loop_
_entity_poly.entity_id
_entity_poly.type
_entity_poly.pdbx_seq_one_letter_code
_entity_poly.pdbx_strand_id
1 'polypeptide(L)' 'GCSAQWAQCGGIGWNGQQTCCSPYVCQYNNDWYSQCLTGSAQSATTASAQSATTASEQSATPASTSATYDGR' A
#
# COMPACT_ATOMS: atom_id res chain seq x y z
N GLY A 1 6.99 19.04 -5.08
CA GLY A 1 8.13 18.75 -4.18
C GLY A 1 8.32 17.25 -4.09
N CYS A 2 9.30 16.81 -3.34
CA CYS A 2 9.61 15.40 -3.19
C CYS A 2 9.85 15.04 -1.71
N SER A 3 9.55 13.79 -1.36
CA SER A 3 9.77 13.23 -0.03
C SER A 3 11.26 12.96 0.19
N ALA A 4 11.78 13.40 1.34
CA ALA A 4 13.17 13.18 1.74
C ALA A 4 13.43 11.70 2.05
N GLN A 5 14.71 11.33 2.21
CA GLN A 5 15.08 10.00 2.71
C GLN A 5 14.36 9.70 4.03
N TRP A 6 13.85 8.48 4.18
CA TRP A 6 13.05 8.00 5.31
C TRP A 6 11.64 8.59 5.46
N ALA A 7 11.24 9.53 4.60
CA ALA A 7 9.88 10.04 4.60
C ALA A 7 8.90 9.06 3.95
N GLN A 8 7.61 9.17 4.31
CA GLN A 8 6.55 8.41 3.69
C GLN A 8 6.32 8.88 2.24
N CYS A 9 6.20 7.92 1.34
CA CYS A 9 5.95 8.12 -0.08
C CYS A 9 4.75 7.34 -0.61
N GLY A 10 4.06 6.60 0.25
CA GLY A 10 2.91 5.82 -0.16
C GLY A 10 2.22 5.12 1.01
N GLY A 11 1.07 4.54 0.73
CA GLY A 11 0.22 3.85 1.68
C GLY A 11 -1.25 4.23 1.54
N ILE A 12 -2.15 3.34 1.99
CA ILE A 12 -3.58 3.61 2.06
C ILE A 12 -3.82 4.85 2.93
N GLY A 13 -4.54 5.83 2.38
CA GLY A 13 -4.83 7.10 3.05
C GLY A 13 -3.70 8.14 3.01
N TRP A 14 -2.53 7.84 2.42
CA TRP A 14 -1.45 8.82 2.26
C TRP A 14 -1.77 9.85 1.17
N ASN A 15 -1.97 11.11 1.57
CA ASN A 15 -2.24 12.24 0.69
C ASN A 15 -1.00 13.14 0.45
N GLY A 16 0.16 12.72 0.96
CA GLY A 16 1.41 13.47 0.81
C GLY A 16 2.10 13.22 -0.54
N GLN A 17 3.36 13.64 -0.63
CA GLN A 17 4.15 13.43 -1.83
C GLN A 17 4.45 11.94 -2.01
N GLN A 18 4.10 11.41 -3.19
CA GLN A 18 4.36 10.01 -3.53
C GLN A 18 5.72 9.80 -4.21
N THR A 19 6.37 10.91 -4.58
CA THR A 19 7.65 10.90 -5.27
C THR A 19 8.77 11.17 -4.28
N CYS A 20 9.77 10.29 -4.24
CA CYS A 20 10.98 10.49 -3.46
C CYS A 20 11.95 11.42 -4.18
N CYS A 21 12.69 12.23 -3.43
CA CYS A 21 13.76 13.05 -4.01
C CYS A 21 14.85 12.14 -4.57
N SER A 22 15.36 12.43 -5.77
CA SER A 22 16.52 11.70 -6.29
C SER A 22 17.70 11.83 -5.30
N PRO A 23 18.42 10.74 -4.95
CA PRO A 23 18.47 9.41 -5.57
C PRO A 23 17.60 8.33 -4.86
N TYR A 24 16.60 8.74 -4.09
CA TYR A 24 15.78 7.83 -3.30
C TYR A 24 14.61 7.27 -4.10
N VAL A 25 14.21 6.05 -3.76
CA VAL A 25 13.12 5.30 -4.39
C VAL A 25 12.09 4.99 -3.33
N CYS A 26 10.81 5.08 -3.69
CA CYS A 26 9.72 4.73 -2.80
C CYS A 26 9.67 3.20 -2.65
N GLN A 27 10.04 2.69 -1.48
CA GLN A 27 9.99 1.27 -1.17
C GLN A 27 8.75 0.95 -0.35
N TYR A 28 8.01 -0.06 -0.80
CA TYR A 28 6.84 -0.56 -0.09
C TYR A 28 7.27 -1.29 1.20
N ASN A 29 6.68 -0.92 2.33
CA ASN A 29 6.85 -1.63 3.60
C ASN A 29 5.57 -2.38 4.00
N ASN A 30 4.43 -1.68 4.00
CA ASN A 30 3.11 -2.25 4.27
C ASN A 30 2.02 -1.44 3.56
N ASP A 31 0.78 -1.93 3.61
CA ASP A 31 -0.34 -1.34 2.89
C ASP A 31 -0.57 0.13 3.22
N TRP A 32 -0.26 0.55 4.46
CA TRP A 32 -0.46 1.91 4.95
C TRP A 32 0.80 2.77 4.88
N TYR A 33 1.96 2.19 4.56
CA TYR A 33 3.25 2.86 4.65
C TYR A 33 4.27 2.35 3.61
N SER A 34 4.76 3.28 2.79
CA SER A 34 5.92 3.11 1.92
C SER A 34 6.91 4.22 2.20
N GLN A 35 8.21 3.92 2.17
CA GLN A 35 9.28 4.82 2.62
C GLN A 35 10.29 5.12 1.51
N CYS A 36 10.75 6.37 1.43
CA CYS A 36 11.85 6.75 0.55
C CYS A 36 13.19 6.22 1.05
N LEU A 37 13.76 5.26 0.34
CA LEU A 37 15.03 4.63 0.69
C LEU A 37 16.02 4.76 -0.47
N THR A 38 17.31 4.67 -0.18
CA THR A 38 18.32 4.58 -1.25
C THR A 38 18.09 3.28 -2.01
N GLY A 39 18.32 3.28 -3.33
CA GLY A 39 18.13 2.09 -4.20
C GLY A 39 19.00 0.88 -3.85
N SER A 40 19.76 0.92 -2.75
CA SER A 40 20.61 -0.16 -2.25
C SER A 40 20.24 -0.65 -0.84
N ALA A 41 19.20 -0.09 -0.20
CA ALA A 41 18.79 -0.48 1.16
C ALA A 41 17.79 -1.65 1.18
N GLN A 42 18.03 -2.70 0.38
CA GLN A 42 17.58 -4.04 0.75
C GLN A 42 18.57 -4.56 1.80
N SER A 43 18.41 -4.14 3.06
CA SER A 43 18.96 -4.76 4.29
C SER A 43 18.91 -3.75 5.43
N ALA A 44 17.74 -3.59 6.04
CA ALA A 44 17.66 -3.21 7.44
C ALA A 44 16.81 -4.28 8.13
N THR A 45 17.51 -5.32 8.53
CA THR A 45 17.08 -6.37 9.44
C THR A 45 16.53 -5.74 10.72
N THR A 46 15.21 -5.62 10.86
CA THR A 46 14.56 -5.68 12.16
C THR A 46 13.16 -6.23 11.94
N ALA A 47 13.06 -7.55 11.94
CA ALA A 47 11.82 -8.26 12.21
C ALA A 47 11.38 -7.87 13.63
N SER A 48 10.62 -6.79 13.75
CA SER A 48 9.82 -6.55 14.94
C SER A 48 8.51 -7.29 14.73
N ALA A 49 8.31 -8.34 15.51
CA ALA A 49 7.12 -9.16 15.50
C ALA A 49 5.88 -8.27 15.69
N GLN A 50 5.14 -8.03 14.61
CA GLN A 50 3.73 -7.67 14.70
C GLN A 50 2.93 -8.89 14.24
N SER A 51 2.70 -9.76 15.23
CA SER A 51 1.37 -10.26 15.56
C SER A 51 0.35 -10.13 14.44
N ALA A 52 0.28 -11.15 13.58
CA ALA A 52 -0.89 -11.35 12.74
C ALA A 52 -2.06 -11.76 13.63
N THR A 53 -2.74 -10.77 14.21
CA THR A 53 -4.09 -10.98 14.73
C THR A 53 -5.00 -11.21 13.52
N THR A 54 -5.50 -12.44 13.45
CA THR A 54 -6.58 -12.95 12.63
C THR A 54 -7.81 -12.02 12.60
N ALA A 55 -8.52 -12.07 11.46
CA ALA A 55 -9.77 -11.39 11.06
C ALA A 55 -9.52 -10.10 10.24
N SER A 56 -10.05 -9.97 9.03
CA SER A 56 -11.45 -10.21 8.70
C SER A 56 -11.65 -10.77 7.28
N GLU A 57 -12.52 -11.77 7.21
CA GLU A 57 -13.34 -12.08 6.04
C GLU A 57 -13.88 -10.81 5.39
N GLN A 58 -13.41 -10.51 4.18
CA GLN A 58 -14.21 -9.78 3.20
C GLN A 58 -14.66 -10.80 2.16
N SER A 59 -15.74 -11.49 2.52
CA SER A 59 -16.62 -12.15 1.58
C SER A 59 -17.25 -11.05 0.72
N ALA A 60 -16.55 -10.67 -0.34
CA ALA A 60 -17.08 -9.80 -1.37
C ALA A 60 -18.20 -10.56 -2.06
N THR A 61 -19.43 -10.22 -1.69
CA THR A 61 -20.62 -10.57 -2.47
C THR A 61 -20.54 -9.82 -3.80
N PRO A 62 -20.45 -10.49 -4.97
CA PRO A 62 -20.78 -9.81 -6.21
C PRO A 62 -22.30 -9.61 -6.25
N ALA A 63 -22.76 -8.45 -5.78
CA ALA A 63 -24.06 -7.94 -6.17
C ALA A 63 -23.99 -7.56 -7.65
N SER A 64 -24.48 -8.44 -8.52
CA SER A 64 -24.82 -8.09 -9.90
C SER A 64 -26.32 -8.30 -10.07
N THR A 65 -27.07 -7.26 -9.73
CA THR A 65 -28.44 -7.05 -10.17
C THR A 65 -28.42 -6.45 -11.58
N SER A 66 -28.98 -7.16 -12.55
CA SER A 66 -29.59 -6.63 -13.78
C SER A 66 -30.50 -7.75 -14.31
N ALA A 67 -31.77 -7.79 -13.91
CA ALA A 67 -32.91 -7.07 -14.50
C ALA A 67 -33.32 -7.58 -15.90
N THR A 68 -34.41 -8.37 -15.88
CA THR A 68 -35.57 -8.41 -16.81
C THR A 68 -35.43 -8.86 -18.28
N TYR A 69 -36.02 -10.05 -18.54
CA TYR A 69 -37.15 -10.32 -19.44
C TYR A 69 -37.18 -9.71 -20.86
N ASP A 70 -37.21 -10.56 -21.90
CA ASP A 70 -38.27 -10.57 -22.94
C ASP A 70 -38.19 -11.86 -23.79
N GLY A 71 -39.34 -12.39 -24.19
CA GLY A 71 -39.50 -13.71 -24.77
C GLY A 71 -39.20 -13.83 -26.27
N ARG A 72 -38.89 -15.06 -26.68
CA ARG A 72 -39.27 -15.68 -27.96
C ARG A 72 -39.38 -17.18 -27.78
#